data_AF-A0A416JS13-F1
#
_entry.id   AF-A0A416JS13-F1
#
_cell.length_a   1.000
_cell.length_b   1.000
_cell.length_c   1.000
_cell.angle_alpha   90.00
_cell.angle_beta   90.00
_cell.angle_gamma   90.00
#
_symmetry.space_group_name_H-M   'P 1'
#
loop_
_entity.id
_entity.type
_entity.pdbx_description
1 polymer ?
#
loop_
_entity_poly.entity_id
_entity_poly.type
_entity_poly.pdbx_seq_one_letter_code
_entity_poly.pdbx_strand_id
1 'polypeptide(L)'
;MKGTDVTVSDGRTISLDLLAASDMITHFHEVIRRLWLEKREISSVIEEVLAKNPDITIVMDEIGYGVVPMSAEDREYRELVGHTGQLLASQAEAVYRVVCGIGTRIK
;
A
#
# COMPACT_ATOMS: atom_id res chain seq x y z
N MET A 1 -19.14 -14.13 -20.56
CA MET A 1 -18.88 -13.29 -19.37
C MET A 1 -18.22 -12.02 -19.88
N LYS A 2 -18.85 -10.85 -19.71
CA LYS A 2 -18.18 -9.58 -20.01
C LYS A 2 -17.08 -9.43 -18.98
N GLY A 3 -15.81 -9.44 -19.41
CA GLY A 3 -14.70 -9.13 -18.53
C GLY A 3 -14.89 -7.71 -18.05
N THR A 4 -15.07 -7.52 -16.75
CA THR A 4 -15.02 -6.20 -16.13
C THR A 4 -13.59 -5.71 -16.35
N ASP A 5 -13.41 -4.58 -17.04
CA ASP A 5 -12.09 -3.95 -17.16
C ASP A 5 -11.67 -3.51 -15.76
N VAL A 6 -10.73 -4.25 -15.15
CA VAL A 6 -10.16 -3.93 -13.84
C VAL A 6 -9.08 -2.88 -14.03
N THR A 7 -9.21 -1.75 -13.34
CA THR A 7 -8.22 -0.68 -13.33
C THR A 7 -7.13 -1.00 -12.32
N VAL A 8 -6.04 -1.57 -12.82
CA VAL A 8 -4.83 -1.85 -12.03
C VAL A 8 -3.83 -0.72 -12.23
N SER A 9 -3.46 -0.07 -11.13
CA SER A 9 -2.52 1.05 -11.13
C SER A 9 -1.19 0.69 -10.45
N ASP A 10 -0.14 1.38 -10.86
CA ASP A 10 1.21 1.22 -10.31
C ASP A 10 1.53 2.37 -9.35
N GLY A 11 1.76 2.03 -8.07
CA GLY A 11 2.08 2.98 -7.00
C GLY A 11 3.31 3.85 -7.26
N ARG A 12 4.20 3.43 -8.17
CA ARG A 12 5.37 4.21 -8.59
C ARG A 12 5.01 5.40 -9.47
N THR A 13 3.93 5.31 -10.24
CA THR A 13 3.63 6.26 -11.33
C THR A 13 2.24 6.89 -11.24
N ILE A 14 1.28 6.25 -10.58
CA ILE A 14 -0.08 6.80 -10.43
C ILE A 14 -0.07 8.16 -9.73
N SER A 15 -0.90 9.09 -10.20
CA SER A 15 -1.11 10.36 -9.50
C SER A 15 -1.85 10.16 -8.18
N LEU A 16 -1.44 10.86 -7.12
CA LEU A 16 -1.99 10.65 -5.77
C LEU A 16 -3.50 10.94 -5.68
N ASP A 17 -4.01 11.84 -6.52
CA ASP A 17 -5.44 12.16 -6.66
C ASP A 17 -6.27 11.07 -7.35
N LEU A 18 -5.63 10.15 -8.06
CA LEU A 18 -6.29 9.04 -8.78
C LEU A 18 -6.27 7.72 -8.01
N LEU A 19 -5.66 7.66 -6.81
CA LEU A 19 -5.55 6.43 -6.02
C LEU A 19 -6.92 5.77 -5.81
N ALA A 20 -7.91 6.53 -5.35
CA ALA A 20 -9.25 6.04 -5.08
C ALA A 20 -10.02 5.59 -6.34
N ALA A 21 -9.61 6.01 -7.54
CA ALA A 21 -10.24 5.62 -8.80
C ALA A 21 -9.76 4.25 -9.32
N SER A 22 -8.77 3.64 -8.66
CA SER A 22 -8.23 2.33 -9.05
C SER A 22 -8.99 1.20 -8.35
N ASP A 23 -9.22 0.10 -9.04
CA ASP A 23 -9.73 -1.13 -8.42
C ASP A 23 -8.61 -1.83 -7.63
N MET A 24 -7.37 -1.71 -8.11
CA MET A 24 -6.19 -2.25 -7.45
C MET A 24 -5.00 -1.31 -7.60
N ILE A 25 -4.19 -1.19 -6.55
CA ILE A 25 -2.90 -0.51 -6.60
C ILE A 25 -1.79 -1.50 -6.23
N THR A 26 -0.84 -1.67 -7.13
CA THR A 26 0.38 -2.45 -6.90
C THR A 26 1.51 -1.54 -6.41
N HIS A 27 2.54 -2.12 -5.78
CA HIS A 27 3.70 -1.36 -5.28
C HIS A 27 3.30 -0.23 -4.32
N PHE A 28 2.29 -0.43 -3.47
CA PHE A 28 1.75 0.64 -2.62
C PHE A 28 2.76 1.18 -1.59
N HIS A 29 3.80 0.42 -1.25
CA HIS A 29 4.94 0.90 -0.48
C HIS A 29 5.63 2.12 -1.15
N GLU A 30 5.63 2.21 -2.48
CA GLU A 30 6.15 3.38 -3.19
C GLU A 30 5.20 4.59 -3.13
N VAL A 31 3.88 4.38 -2.97
CA VAL A 31 2.94 5.47 -2.66
C VAL A 31 3.30 6.08 -1.30
N ILE A 32 3.56 5.23 -0.30
CA ILE A 32 4.00 5.65 1.04
C ILE A 32 5.31 6.45 0.95
N ARG A 33 6.28 5.95 0.17
CA ARG A 33 7.55 6.65 -0.07
C ARG A 33 7.34 8.04 -0.66
N ARG A 34 6.50 8.14 -1.69
CA ARG A 34 6.21 9.40 -2.38
C ARG A 34 5.50 10.39 -1.46
N LEU A 35 4.49 9.94 -0.70
CA LEU A 35 3.80 10.77 0.28
C LEU A 35 4.78 11.32 1.33
N TRP A 36 5.67 10.48 1.84
CA TRP A 36 6.69 10.88 2.78
C TRP A 36 7.66 11.92 2.21
N LEU A 37 8.18 11.69 1.00
CA LEU A 37 9.08 12.63 0.31
C LEU A 37 8.40 13.97 -0.01
N GLU A 38 7.11 13.94 -0.35
CA GLU A 38 6.27 15.14 -0.54
C GLU A 38 5.85 15.80 0.79
N LYS A 39 6.27 15.26 1.94
CA LYS A 39 5.90 15.73 3.29
C LYS A 39 4.39 15.80 3.50
N ARG A 40 3.67 14.87 2.88
CA ARG A 40 2.22 14.68 3.04
C ARG A 40 1.97 13.85 4.28
N GLU A 41 0.86 14.12 4.95
CA GLU A 41 0.41 13.30 6.06
C GLU A 41 -0.18 12.00 5.50
N ILE A 42 0.48 10.87 5.77
CA ILE A 42 0.23 9.58 5.11
C ILE A 42 -1.11 8.99 5.55
N SER A 43 -1.43 9.06 6.85
CA SER A 43 -2.64 8.43 7.39
C SER A 43 -3.91 9.06 6.83
N SER A 44 -3.99 10.39 6.76
CA SER A 44 -5.09 11.16 6.20
C SER A 44 -5.31 10.84 4.73
N VAL A 45 -4.24 10.73 3.93
CA VAL A 45 -4.38 10.35 2.51
C VAL A 45 -4.95 8.94 2.37
N ILE A 46 -4.47 8.00 3.19
CA ILE A 46 -4.95 6.62 3.16
C ILE A 46 -6.40 6.52 3.61
N GLU A 47 -6.75 7.17 4.71
CA GLU A 47 -8.13 7.23 5.21
C GLU A 47 -9.08 7.83 4.17
N GLU A 48 -8.67 8.89 3.48
CA GLU A 48 -9.43 9.49 2.38
C GLU A 48 -9.64 8.51 1.22
N VAL A 49 -8.59 7.79 0.81
CA VAL A 49 -8.66 6.79 -0.25
C VAL A 49 -9.61 5.65 0.13
N LEU A 50 -9.46 5.10 1.33
CA LEU A 50 -10.30 4.00 1.82
C LEU A 50 -11.77 4.43 2.02
N ALA A 51 -12.02 5.67 2.44
CA ALA A 51 -13.38 6.19 2.56
C ALA A 51 -14.06 6.39 1.21
N LYS A 52 -13.30 6.78 0.17
CA LYS A 52 -13.81 6.98 -1.19
C LYS A 52 -13.99 5.67 -1.95
N ASN A 53 -13.12 4.69 -1.71
CA ASN A 53 -13.15 3.39 -2.35
C ASN A 53 -12.83 2.27 -1.33
N PRO A 54 -13.85 1.80 -0.58
CA PRO A 54 -13.65 0.77 0.44
C PRO A 54 -13.35 -0.62 -0.15
N ASP A 55 -13.66 -0.83 -1.44
CA ASP A 55 -13.47 -2.11 -2.14
C ASP A 55 -12.08 -2.22 -2.80
N ILE A 56 -11.22 -1.22 -2.63
CA ILE A 56 -9.90 -1.17 -3.26
C ILE A 56 -8.99 -2.31 -2.80
N THR A 57 -8.31 -2.95 -3.75
CA THR A 57 -7.27 -3.94 -3.43
C THR A 57 -5.89 -3.28 -3.40
N ILE A 58 -5.20 -3.37 -2.26
CA ILE A 58 -3.85 -2.82 -2.09
C ILE A 58 -2.82 -3.95 -2.05
N VAL A 59 -1.80 -3.85 -2.90
CA VAL A 59 -0.65 -4.75 -2.94
C VAL A 59 0.62 -3.97 -2.65
N MET A 60 1.35 -4.38 -1.61
CA MET A 60 2.65 -3.83 -1.22
C MET A 60 3.60 -4.93 -0.80
N ASP A 61 4.89 -4.60 -0.84
CA ASP A 61 5.95 -5.48 -0.39
C ASP A 61 6.19 -5.27 1.08
N GLU A 62 6.50 -6.36 1.77
CA GLU A 62 6.96 -6.33 3.15
C GLU A 62 8.48 -6.11 3.16
N ILE A 63 8.92 -5.01 3.77
CA ILE A 63 10.34 -4.61 3.82
C ILE A 63 10.96 -4.73 5.21
N GLY A 64 10.21 -5.22 6.20
CA GLY A 64 10.63 -5.34 7.60
C GLY A 64 11.47 -6.57 7.95
N TYR A 65 11.54 -7.59 7.09
CA TYR A 65 12.22 -8.86 7.40
C TYR A 65 13.73 -8.92 7.09
N GLY A 66 14.30 -7.82 6.58
CA GLY A 66 15.72 -7.72 6.25
C GLY A 66 16.60 -7.28 7.41
N VAL A 67 17.89 -7.09 7.10
CA VAL A 67 18.86 -6.43 8.01
C VAL A 67 18.45 -4.97 8.20
N VAL A 68 18.71 -4.42 9.40
CA VAL A 68 18.48 -2.99 9.67
C VAL A 68 19.34 -2.13 8.72
N PRO A 69 18.74 -1.21 7.94
CA PRO A 69 19.51 -0.35 7.05
C PRO A 69 20.49 0.56 7.80
N MET A 70 21.63 0.83 7.18
CA MET A 70 22.62 1.77 7.72
C MET A 70 22.15 3.23 7.60
N SER A 71 21.45 3.54 6.51
CA SER A 71 20.87 4.87 6.27
C SER A 71 19.75 5.15 7.27
N ALA A 72 19.69 6.38 7.79
CA ALA A 72 18.54 6.83 8.56
C ALA A 72 17.28 6.94 7.67
N GLU A 73 17.44 7.33 6.40
CA GLU A 73 16.35 7.46 5.44
C GLU A 73 15.66 6.10 5.18
N ASP A 74 16.46 5.07 4.91
CA ASP A 74 15.92 3.72 4.65
C ASP A 74 15.28 3.10 5.89
N ARG A 75 15.81 3.41 7.09
CA ARG A 75 15.19 3.01 8.35
C ARG A 75 13.84 3.67 8.54
N GLU A 76 13.75 4.98 8.32
CA GLU A 76 12.48 5.71 8.43
C GLU A 76 11.46 5.18 7.41
N TYR A 77 11.88 4.97 6.17
CA TYR A 77 11.02 4.37 5.14
C TYR A 77 10.50 2.99 5.55
N ARG A 78 11.36 2.13 6.11
CA ARG A 78 10.96 0.81 6.63
C ARG A 78 9.90 0.93 7.72
N GLU A 79 10.09 1.81 8.69
CA GLU A 79 9.12 2.01 9.78
C GLU A 79 7.79 2.56 9.26
N LEU A 80 7.83 3.53 8.34
CA LEU A 80 6.64 4.11 7.71
C LEU A 80 5.82 3.05 6.96
N VAL A 81 6.47 2.23 6.14
CA VAL A 81 5.80 1.15 5.40
C VAL A 81 5.16 0.14 6.35
N GLY A 82 5.87 -0.27 7.42
CA GLY A 82 5.33 -1.18 8.42
C GLY A 82 4.13 -0.60 9.18
N HIS A 83 4.25 0.64 9.65
CA HIS A 83 3.17 1.33 10.39
C HIS A 83 1.93 1.54 9.51
N THR A 84 2.13 2.01 8.28
CA THR A 84 1.04 2.14 7.31
C THR A 84 0.42 0.79 6.94
N GLY A 85 1.22 -0.27 6.81
CA GLY A 85 0.72 -1.63 6.61
C GLY A 85 -0.23 -2.08 7.72
N GLN A 86 0.08 -1.74 8.98
CA GLN A 86 -0.82 -1.98 10.11
C GLN A 86 -2.12 -1.19 10.01
N LEU A 87 -2.07 0.08 9.63
CA LEU A 87 -3.26 0.91 9.39
C LEU A 87 -4.17 0.25 8.32
N LEU A 88 -3.60 -0.08 7.16
CA LEU A 88 -4.32 -0.76 6.08
C LEU A 88 -4.93 -2.09 6.55
N ALA A 89 -4.13 -2.94 7.20
CA ALA A 89 -4.58 -4.23 7.72
C ALA A 89 -5.70 -4.11 8.76
N SER A 90 -5.69 -3.04 9.57
CA SER A 90 -6.74 -2.80 10.57
C SER A 90 -8.10 -2.48 9.94
N GLN A 91 -8.10 -1.78 8.81
CA GLN A 91 -9.31 -1.39 8.06
C GLN A 91 -9.76 -2.46 7.05
N ALA A 92 -8.85 -3.30 6.56
CA ALA A 92 -9.16 -4.28 5.51
C ALA A 92 -10.11 -5.39 5.97
N GLU A 93 -11.01 -5.85 5.09
CA GLU A 93 -11.84 -7.04 5.36
C GLU A 93 -10.98 -8.32 5.41
N ALA A 94 -10.00 -8.42 4.51
CA ALA A 94 -9.10 -9.57 4.42
C ALA A 94 -7.66 -9.12 4.18
N VAL A 95 -6.71 -9.85 4.76
CA VAL A 95 -5.28 -9.59 4.59
C VAL A 95 -4.59 -10.88 4.20
N TYR A 96 -3.81 -10.82 3.12
CA TYR A 96 -3.08 -11.96 2.58
C TYR A 96 -1.58 -11.68 2.61
N ARG A 97 -0.81 -12.65 3.10
CA ARG A 97 0.64 -12.69 2.92
C ARG A 97 0.97 -13.68 1.81
N VAL A 98 1.69 -13.24 0.80
CA VAL A 98 2.10 -14.08 -0.33
C VAL A 98 3.59 -14.37 -0.25
N VAL A 99 3.97 -15.66 -0.15
CA VAL A 99 5.37 -16.10 -0.12
C VAL A 99 5.55 -17.21 -1.15
N CYS A 100 6.52 -17.09 -2.06
CA CYS A 100 6.76 -18.04 -3.15
C CYS A 100 5.48 -18.33 -3.99
N GLY A 101 4.61 -17.33 -4.17
CA GLY A 101 3.33 -17.46 -4.87
C GLY A 101 2.20 -18.08 -4.04
N ILE A 102 2.44 -18.44 -2.79
CA ILE A 102 1.44 -19.06 -1.89
C ILE A 102 0.83 -17.98 -1.01
N GLY A 103 -0.46 -17.69 -1.23
CA GLY A 103 -1.24 -16.76 -0.41
C GLY A 103 -1.75 -17.41 0.87
N THR A 104 -1.42 -16.82 2.02
CA THR A 104 -1.96 -17.20 3.34
C THR A 104 -2.83 -16.06 3.86
N ARG A 105 -4.10 -16.34 4.15
CA ARG A 105 -4.99 -15.36 4.80
C ARG A 105 -4.62 -15.24 6.28
N ILE A 106 -4.35 -14.02 6.73
CA ILE A 106 -3.97 -13.70 8.12
C ILE A 106 -5.01 -12.83 8.85
N LYS A 107 -6.01 -12.31 8.11
CA LYS A 107 -7.25 -11.67 8.58
C LYS A 107 -8.32 -11.95 7.53
#